data_AF-A0AAN9GC23-F1
#
_entry.id   AF-A0AAN9GC23-F1
#
_cell.length_a   1.000
_cell.length_b   1.000
_cell.length_c   1.000
_cell.angle_alpha   90.00
_cell.angle_beta   90.00
_cell.angle_gamma   90.00
#
_symmetry.space_group_name_H-M   'P 1'
#
loop_
_entity.id
_entity.type
_entity.pdbx_description
1 polymer ?
#
loop_
_entity_poly.entity_id
_entity_poly.type
_entity_poly.pdbx_seq_one_letter_code
_entity_poly.pdbx_strand_id
1 'polypeptide(L)'
;MEFLVYFVFIAGLFLGGGVEGSGVEAALTTCPPDYRKRVETCIMEAQVAPQAGGGLSLIINNNTIQDLCDRGLLRKTIDCLQEIRSRCAHNVTIGQELDRLYSVTDWQQGAQLLCEDIDFFLANQECLSQCATSVMTCVLLRTQSFRMGLAFTKSSDHARLREVTCNFAESIVKCVRSPLQAYCPGDMERRVAGGMFLFLPPFCHTENYITVTQRPPALQPENSTHRPSALVTENSTQAGDAEP
;
A
#
# COMPACT_ATOMS: atom_id res chain seq x y z
N MET A 1 16.71 -15.34 -7.59
CA MET A 1 15.60 -15.65 -6.66
C MET A 1 16.08 -16.11 -5.28
N GLU A 2 17.40 -16.18 -5.04
CA GLU A 2 17.99 -16.25 -3.68
C GLU A 2 17.60 -15.04 -2.80
N PHE A 3 17.17 -13.93 -3.42
CA PHE A 3 16.75 -12.69 -2.78
C PHE A 3 15.63 -12.86 -1.75
N LEU A 4 14.60 -13.68 -2.00
CA LEU A 4 13.47 -13.87 -1.07
C LEU A 4 13.80 -14.74 0.15
N VAL A 5 14.88 -15.52 0.09
CA VAL A 5 15.34 -16.37 1.20
C VAL A 5 16.07 -15.53 2.27
N TYR A 6 16.67 -14.40 1.90
CA TYR A 6 17.29 -13.46 2.84
C TYR A 6 16.28 -12.67 3.69
N PHE A 7 15.02 -12.55 3.25
CA PHE A 7 13.96 -11.78 3.94
C PHE A 7 13.60 -12.32 5.32
N VAL A 8 13.89 -13.59 5.61
CA VAL A 8 13.59 -14.20 6.91
C VAL A 8 14.65 -13.90 7.97
N PHE A 9 15.89 -13.61 7.56
CA PHE A 9 17.01 -13.47 8.50
C PHE A 9 17.32 -12.02 8.90
N ILE A 10 16.91 -11.02 8.12
CA ILE A 10 17.40 -9.64 8.29
C ILE A 10 16.51 -8.74 9.17
N ALA A 11 15.23 -9.09 9.39
CA ALA A 11 14.30 -8.28 10.20
C ALA A 11 14.68 -8.16 11.70
N GLY A 12 15.80 -8.74 12.15
CA GLY A 12 16.30 -8.64 13.53
C GLY A 12 17.47 -7.66 13.75
N LEU A 13 18.00 -6.96 12.73
CA LEU A 13 19.38 -6.44 12.84
C LEU A 13 19.69 -5.03 12.28
N PHE A 14 18.72 -4.14 12.08
CA PHE A 14 19.03 -2.80 11.55
C PHE A 14 18.62 -1.66 12.49
N LEU A 15 19.52 -1.35 13.44
CA LEU A 15 19.69 -0.03 14.04
C LEU A 15 21.11 0.46 13.70
N GLY A 16 21.20 1.60 13.00
CA GLY A 16 22.40 2.44 12.97
C GLY A 16 23.32 2.26 11.76
N GLY A 17 23.18 3.16 10.78
CA GLY A 17 24.17 3.36 9.72
C GLY A 17 23.88 4.64 8.95
N GLY A 18 24.54 5.74 9.31
CA GLY A 18 24.49 7.00 8.58
C GLY A 18 25.18 6.89 7.22
N VAL A 19 24.56 7.46 6.19
CA VAL A 19 25.12 7.52 4.84
C VAL A 19 25.60 8.94 4.59
N GLU A 20 26.93 9.13 4.56
CA GLU A 20 27.58 10.36 4.10
C GLU A 20 28.01 10.22 2.63
N GLY A 21 27.72 11.27 1.84
CA GLY A 21 28.77 11.95 1.07
C GLY A 21 29.06 11.51 -0.37
N SER A 22 28.25 12.04 -1.28
CA SER A 22 28.56 12.63 -2.60
C SER A 22 29.88 12.33 -3.33
N GLY A 23 29.74 11.76 -4.53
CA GLY A 23 30.75 11.81 -5.59
C GLY A 23 30.34 11.02 -6.84
N VAL A 24 29.41 11.52 -7.67
CA VAL A 24 29.08 10.88 -8.96
C VAL A 24 28.67 11.92 -10.01
N GLU A 25 29.59 12.30 -10.90
CA GLU A 25 29.26 13.11 -12.08
C GLU A 25 30.09 12.64 -13.29
N ALA A 26 29.85 11.40 -13.74
CA ALA A 26 30.25 10.88 -15.07
C ALA A 26 29.78 9.43 -15.37
N ALA A 27 29.26 8.69 -14.39
CA ALA A 27 28.85 7.28 -14.56
C ALA A 27 27.33 7.07 -14.76
N LEU A 28 26.62 8.08 -15.30
CA LEU A 28 25.16 8.18 -15.21
C LEU A 28 24.35 7.31 -16.19
N THR A 29 24.97 6.60 -17.13
CA THR A 29 24.22 5.89 -18.19
C THR A 29 24.27 4.37 -18.11
N THR A 30 25.10 3.79 -17.24
CA THR A 30 25.18 2.33 -17.10
C THR A 30 24.29 1.82 -15.97
N CYS A 31 23.59 0.72 -16.27
CA CYS A 31 22.81 -0.04 -15.31
C CYS A 31 23.75 -0.55 -14.20
N PRO A 32 23.45 -0.29 -12.92
CA PRO A 32 24.32 -0.73 -11.83
C PRO A 32 24.42 -2.27 -11.79
N PRO A 33 25.61 -2.86 -11.59
CA PRO A 33 25.78 -4.31 -11.57
C PRO A 33 25.02 -4.97 -10.42
N ASP A 34 24.71 -4.21 -9.36
CA ASP A 34 23.98 -4.60 -8.17
C ASP A 34 22.51 -4.13 -8.17
N TYR A 35 21.91 -3.85 -9.33
CA TYR A 35 20.55 -3.30 -9.45
C TYR A 35 19.51 -4.01 -8.58
N ARG A 36 19.57 -5.35 -8.46
CA ARG A 36 18.63 -6.13 -7.65
C ARG A 36 18.67 -5.76 -6.18
N LYS A 37 19.89 -5.66 -5.63
CA LYS A 37 20.12 -5.29 -4.23
C LYS A 37 19.64 -3.85 -3.97
N ARG A 38 19.87 -2.95 -4.93
CA ARG A 38 19.39 -1.56 -4.83
C ARG A 38 17.88 -1.47 -4.82
N VAL A 39 17.20 -2.19 -5.72
CA VAL A 39 15.72 -2.28 -5.73
C VAL A 39 15.20 -2.77 -4.38
N GLU A 40 15.81 -3.83 -3.85
CA GLU A 40 15.46 -4.37 -2.53
C GLU A 40 15.63 -3.31 -1.43
N THR A 41 16.76 -2.60 -1.42
CA THR A 41 16.98 -1.49 -0.48
C THR A 41 15.91 -0.40 -0.62
N CYS A 42 15.59 0.04 -1.84
CA CYS A 42 14.53 1.04 -2.06
C CYS A 42 13.20 0.57 -1.45
N ILE A 43 12.80 -0.68 -1.70
CA ILE A 43 11.53 -1.26 -1.25
C ILE A 43 11.50 -1.42 0.28
N MET A 44 12.61 -1.87 0.89
CA MET A 44 12.70 -2.07 2.33
C MET A 44 12.66 -0.75 3.11
N GLU A 45 13.27 0.32 2.58
CA GLU A 45 13.24 1.65 3.21
C GLU A 45 11.81 2.18 3.38
N ALA A 46 10.90 1.85 2.45
CA ALA A 46 9.50 2.28 2.55
C ALA A 46 8.70 1.52 3.61
N GLN A 47 9.11 0.31 4.03
CA GLN A 47 8.37 -0.51 5.01
C GLN A 47 6.85 -0.69 4.70
N VAL A 48 6.44 -0.58 3.44
CA VAL A 48 5.04 -0.79 3.00
C VAL A 48 4.82 -2.09 2.27
N ALA A 49 5.90 -2.70 1.77
CA ALA A 49 5.83 -3.93 0.99
C ALA A 49 5.52 -5.14 1.89
N PRO A 50 4.40 -5.87 1.67
CA PRO A 50 4.00 -7.02 2.49
C PRO A 50 5.10 -8.08 2.66
N GLN A 51 5.84 -8.34 1.58
CA GLN A 51 6.96 -9.28 1.54
C GLN A 51 8.13 -8.89 2.45
N ALA A 52 8.28 -7.60 2.76
CA ALA A 52 9.32 -7.08 3.66
C ALA A 52 8.87 -7.02 5.13
N GLY A 53 7.71 -7.61 5.47
CA GLY A 53 7.03 -7.34 6.74
C GLY A 53 6.45 -5.93 6.82
N GLY A 54 6.53 -5.18 5.73
CA GLY A 54 5.95 -3.85 5.58
C GLY A 54 4.44 -3.90 5.47
N GLY A 55 3.77 -2.84 5.92
CA GLY A 55 2.31 -2.75 5.97
C GLY A 55 1.67 -3.18 7.29
N LEU A 56 2.36 -3.93 8.14
CA LEU A 56 1.97 -4.06 9.55
C LEU A 56 2.07 -2.71 10.28
N SER A 57 3.15 -1.97 10.02
CA SER A 57 3.38 -0.64 10.58
C SER A 57 2.29 0.36 10.19
N LEU A 58 1.73 0.26 8.98
CA LEU A 58 0.58 1.06 8.54
C LEU A 58 -0.67 0.90 9.42
N ILE A 59 -0.80 -0.23 10.11
CA ILE A 59 -2.00 -0.57 10.89
C ILE A 59 -1.72 -0.44 12.39
N ILE A 60 -0.51 -0.80 12.81
CA ILE A 60 -0.12 -0.83 14.22
C ILE A 60 0.34 0.55 14.70
N ASN A 61 0.96 1.35 13.83
CA ASN A 61 1.55 2.63 14.20
C ASN A 61 0.89 3.79 13.46
N ASN A 62 0.18 4.59 14.23
CA ASN A 62 -0.62 5.72 13.75
C ASN A 62 0.22 6.81 13.08
N ASN A 63 1.48 6.95 13.50
CA ASN A 63 2.38 7.95 12.92
C ASN A 63 3.04 7.46 11.63
N THR A 64 2.97 6.15 11.32
CA THR A 64 3.67 5.60 10.17
C THR A 64 3.13 6.14 8.86
N ILE A 65 1.81 6.29 8.69
CA ILE A 65 1.29 6.84 7.44
C ILE A 65 1.72 8.29 7.24
N GLN A 66 1.77 9.06 8.33
CA GLN A 66 2.29 10.42 8.31
C GLN A 66 3.77 10.46 7.99
N ASP A 67 4.59 9.60 8.61
CA ASP A 67 6.00 9.47 8.26
C ASP A 67 6.21 9.10 6.78
N LEU A 68 5.37 8.21 6.24
CA LEU A 68 5.47 7.77 4.86
C LEU A 68 5.14 8.86 3.85
N CYS A 69 4.11 9.65 4.16
CA CYS A 69 3.57 10.69 3.29
C CYS A 69 4.30 12.03 3.50
N ASP A 70 4.31 12.57 4.72
CA ASP A 70 4.85 13.90 5.03
C ASP A 70 6.38 13.95 4.95
N ARG A 71 7.07 12.91 5.44
CA ARG A 71 8.54 12.83 5.33
C ARG A 71 8.99 12.29 3.98
N GLY A 72 8.04 11.98 3.08
CA GLY A 72 8.30 11.60 1.70
C GLY A 72 9.05 10.28 1.54
N LEU A 73 8.96 9.35 2.49
CA LEU A 73 9.61 8.04 2.37
C LEU A 73 9.10 7.27 1.15
N LEU A 74 7.78 7.28 0.91
CA LEU A 74 7.19 6.64 -0.28
C LEU A 74 7.69 7.28 -1.56
N ARG A 75 7.75 8.62 -1.59
CA ARG A 75 8.27 9.37 -2.74
C ARG A 75 9.74 9.05 -3.00
N LYS A 76 10.58 9.04 -1.96
CA LYS A 76 11.99 8.67 -2.04
C LYS A 76 12.16 7.26 -2.62
N THR A 77 11.34 6.30 -2.18
CA THR A 77 11.37 4.94 -2.73
C THR A 77 10.94 4.90 -4.19
N ILE A 78 9.88 5.61 -4.58
CA ILE A 78 9.44 5.72 -5.98
C ILE A 78 10.55 6.32 -6.85
N ASP A 79 11.18 7.41 -6.41
CA ASP A 79 12.28 8.06 -7.11
C ASP A 79 13.49 7.11 -7.25
N CYS A 80 13.82 6.35 -6.19
CA CYS A 80 14.86 5.32 -6.18
C CYS A 80 14.60 4.21 -7.20
N LEU A 81 13.36 3.69 -7.26
CA LEU A 81 12.95 2.68 -8.24
C LEU A 81 12.99 3.23 -9.67
N GLN A 82 12.52 4.47 -9.87
CA GLN A 82 12.52 5.12 -11.17
C GLN A 82 13.93 5.40 -11.68
N GLU A 83 14.86 5.82 -10.81
CA GLU A 83 16.27 6.00 -11.15
C GLU A 83 16.86 4.67 -11.66
N ILE A 84 16.71 3.58 -10.90
CA ILE A 84 17.24 2.27 -11.30
C ILE A 84 16.64 1.84 -12.64
N ARG A 85 15.33 2.01 -12.84
CA ARG A 85 14.67 1.65 -14.09
C ARG A 85 15.19 2.45 -15.27
N SER A 86 15.41 3.75 -15.09
CA SER A 86 15.92 4.65 -16.13
C SER A 86 17.35 4.29 -16.55
N ARG A 87 18.23 4.00 -15.58
CA ARG A 87 19.62 3.60 -15.84
C ARG A 87 19.74 2.24 -16.51
N CYS A 88 18.76 1.36 -16.30
CA CYS A 88 18.70 0.05 -16.95
C CYS A 88 17.84 0.03 -18.22
N ALA A 89 17.36 1.18 -18.70
CA ALA A 89 16.44 1.26 -19.84
C ALA A 89 17.01 0.70 -21.16
N HIS A 90 18.33 0.80 -21.36
CA HIS A 90 19.00 0.30 -22.57
C HIS A 90 19.27 -1.21 -22.55
N ASN A 91 19.11 -1.88 -21.40
CA ASN A 91 19.30 -3.32 -21.29
C ASN A 91 17.93 -4.01 -21.21
N VAL A 92 17.43 -4.51 -22.35
CA VAL A 92 16.09 -5.11 -22.46
C VAL A 92 15.90 -6.25 -21.46
N THR A 93 16.89 -7.13 -21.30
CA THR A 93 16.82 -8.28 -20.38
C THR A 93 16.67 -7.83 -18.93
N ILE A 94 17.49 -6.86 -18.49
CA ILE A 94 17.38 -6.32 -17.12
C ILE A 94 16.07 -5.53 -16.97
N GLY A 95 15.68 -4.74 -17.96
CA GLY A 95 14.42 -4.00 -17.94
C GLY A 95 13.20 -4.89 -17.74
N GLN A 96 13.08 -5.97 -18.52
CA GLN A 96 12.02 -6.97 -18.37
C GLN A 96 12.03 -7.65 -17.01
N GLU A 97 13.21 -7.80 -16.42
CA GLU A 97 13.34 -8.36 -15.10
C GLU A 97 12.86 -7.38 -14.01
N LEU A 98 13.27 -6.11 -14.09
CA LEU A 98 12.80 -5.04 -13.21
C LEU A 98 11.28 -4.90 -13.28
N ASP A 99 10.70 -4.94 -14.48
CA ASP A 99 9.25 -4.84 -14.72
C ASP A 99 8.46 -6.00 -14.10
N ARG A 100 9.13 -7.13 -13.81
CA ARG A 100 8.53 -8.22 -13.03
C ARG A 100 8.61 -7.94 -11.54
N LEU A 101 9.70 -7.35 -11.06
CA LEU A 101 9.97 -7.14 -9.63
C LEU A 101 9.12 -6.00 -9.03
N TYR A 102 8.87 -4.93 -9.79
CA TYR A 102 8.03 -3.80 -9.36
C TYR A 102 7.45 -3.05 -10.57
N SER A 103 6.42 -2.24 -10.30
CA SER A 103 5.86 -1.27 -11.25
C SER A 103 5.93 0.12 -10.60
N VAL A 104 6.66 1.06 -11.21
CA VAL A 104 6.74 2.45 -10.71
C VAL A 104 5.34 3.08 -10.68
N THR A 105 4.54 2.81 -11.71
CA THR A 105 3.16 3.28 -11.82
C THR A 105 2.29 2.75 -10.69
N ASP A 106 2.38 1.46 -10.37
CA ASP A 106 1.56 0.85 -9.31
C ASP A 106 1.99 1.41 -7.95
N TRP A 107 3.30 1.59 -7.73
CA TRP A 107 3.81 2.24 -6.52
C TRP A 107 3.33 3.68 -6.38
N GLN A 108 3.27 4.46 -7.46
CA GLN A 108 2.70 5.81 -7.45
C GLN A 108 1.21 5.80 -7.09
N GLN A 109 0.44 4.89 -7.68
CA GLN A 109 -0.99 4.73 -7.36
C GLN A 109 -1.22 4.28 -5.92
N GLY A 110 -0.39 3.34 -5.43
CA GLY A 110 -0.44 2.88 -4.04
C GLY A 110 -0.10 4.01 -3.06
N ALA A 111 0.91 4.81 -3.37
CA ALA A 111 1.24 5.99 -2.59
C ALA A 111 0.12 7.04 -2.62
N GLN A 112 -0.52 7.25 -3.77
CA GLN A 112 -1.68 8.14 -3.88
C GLN A 112 -2.83 7.65 -2.99
N LEU A 113 -3.21 6.36 -3.04
CA LEU A 113 -4.29 5.81 -2.21
C LEU A 113 -4.07 6.03 -0.70
N LEU A 114 -2.81 5.95 -0.26
CA LEU A 114 -2.43 6.14 1.13
C LEU A 114 -2.27 7.62 1.52
N CYS A 115 -1.75 8.46 0.63
CA CYS A 115 -1.33 9.82 0.97
C CYS A 115 -2.27 10.93 0.50
N GLU A 116 -3.23 10.66 -0.39
CA GLU A 116 -4.14 11.69 -0.94
C GLU A 116 -5.09 12.27 0.12
N ASP A 117 -5.42 11.50 1.16
CA ASP A 117 -6.38 11.91 2.20
C ASP A 117 -5.90 11.42 3.57
N ILE A 118 -4.81 12.01 4.05
CA ILE A 118 -4.24 11.66 5.36
C ILE A 118 -5.21 11.97 6.51
N ASP A 119 -6.02 13.02 6.36
CA ASP A 119 -7.03 13.42 7.35
C ASP A 119 -8.08 12.33 7.54
N PHE A 120 -8.48 11.64 6.48
CA PHE A 120 -9.36 10.46 6.58
C PHE A 120 -8.74 9.34 7.43
N PHE A 121 -7.43 9.10 7.32
CA PHE A 121 -6.75 8.10 8.16
C PHE A 121 -6.71 8.51 9.63
N LEU A 122 -6.38 9.78 9.90
CA LEU A 122 -6.36 10.31 11.26
C LEU A 122 -7.75 10.28 11.91
N ALA A 123 -8.80 10.61 11.15
CA ALA A 123 -10.18 10.57 11.63
C ALA A 123 -10.70 9.15 11.93
N ASN A 124 -10.11 8.11 11.33
CA ASN A 124 -10.54 6.71 11.47
C ASN A 124 -9.50 5.84 12.19
N GLN A 125 -8.55 6.46 12.90
CA GLN A 125 -7.45 5.76 13.57
C GLN A 125 -7.93 4.77 14.63
N GLU A 126 -9.05 5.06 15.30
CA GLU A 126 -9.62 4.16 16.32
C GLU A 126 -9.94 2.78 15.74
N CYS A 127 -10.55 2.71 14.56
CA CYS A 127 -10.90 1.44 13.93
C CYS A 127 -9.64 0.65 13.51
N LEU A 128 -8.58 1.34 13.05
CA LEU A 128 -7.31 0.72 12.70
C LEU A 128 -6.66 0.08 13.93
N SER A 129 -6.69 0.78 15.08
CA SER A 129 -6.17 0.26 16.33
C SER A 129 -6.89 -1.01 16.81
N GLN A 130 -8.21 -1.10 16.58
CA GLN A 130 -9.00 -2.31 16.90
C GLN A 130 -8.60 -3.50 16.00
N CYS A 131 -8.20 -3.24 14.75
CA CYS A 131 -7.74 -4.27 13.83
C CYS A 131 -6.34 -4.81 14.17
N ALA A 132 -5.49 -4.01 14.81
CA ALA A 132 -4.06 -4.26 14.95
C ALA A 132 -3.73 -5.66 15.50
N THR A 133 -4.39 -6.10 16.57
CA THR A 133 -4.16 -7.41 17.19
C THR A 133 -4.53 -8.57 16.26
N SER A 134 -5.67 -8.48 15.58
CA SER A 134 -6.12 -9.50 14.63
C SER A 134 -5.21 -9.59 13.42
N VAL A 135 -4.81 -8.44 12.86
CA VAL A 135 -3.84 -8.38 11.75
C VAL A 135 -2.51 -8.98 12.18
N MET A 136 -1.94 -8.53 13.31
CA MET A 136 -0.64 -8.99 13.79
C MET A 136 -0.62 -10.51 14.00
N THR A 137 -1.66 -11.06 14.62
CA THR A 137 -1.82 -12.51 14.83
C THR A 137 -1.86 -13.26 13.50
N CYS A 138 -2.66 -12.78 12.55
CA CYS A 138 -2.76 -13.39 11.23
C CYS A 138 -1.42 -13.35 10.48
N VAL A 139 -0.75 -12.18 10.45
CA VAL A 139 0.55 -12.02 9.77
C VAL A 139 1.62 -12.91 10.40
N LEU A 140 1.66 -13.03 11.73
CA LEU A 140 2.59 -13.93 12.41
C LEU A 140 2.41 -15.39 11.97
N LEU A 141 1.17 -15.88 11.97
CA LEU A 141 0.83 -17.24 11.54
C LEU A 141 1.17 -17.49 10.06
N ARG A 142 0.91 -16.51 9.19
CA ARG A 142 1.27 -16.60 7.77
C ARG A 142 2.78 -16.56 7.55
N THR A 143 3.50 -15.78 8.34
CA THR A 143 4.97 -15.71 8.30
C THR A 143 5.59 -17.04 8.71
N GLN A 144 5.09 -17.68 9.78
CA GLN A 144 5.55 -19.01 10.17
C GLN A 144 5.28 -20.04 9.07
N SER A 145 4.08 -20.02 8.48
CA SER A 145 3.71 -20.90 7.36
C SER A 145 4.61 -20.70 6.14
N PHE A 146 4.93 -19.46 5.80
CA PHE A 146 5.84 -19.11 4.71
C PHE A 146 7.27 -19.60 4.97
N ARG A 147 7.79 -19.40 6.18
CA ARG A 147 9.12 -19.90 6.59
C ARG A 147 9.22 -21.41 6.45
N MET A 148 8.18 -22.15 6.86
CA MET A 148 8.12 -23.60 6.64
C MET A 148 8.09 -23.93 5.14
N GLY A 149 7.26 -23.24 4.35
CA GLY A 149 7.19 -23.44 2.89
C GLY A 149 8.53 -23.21 2.18
N LEU A 150 9.29 -22.20 2.61
CA LEU A 150 10.65 -21.93 2.11
C LEU A 150 11.62 -23.05 2.49
N ALA A 151 11.58 -23.56 3.72
CA ALA A 151 12.48 -24.61 4.18
C ALA A 151 12.37 -25.91 3.34
N PHE A 152 11.19 -26.19 2.78
CA PHE A 152 10.96 -27.34 1.91
C PHE A 152 11.16 -27.07 0.42
N THR A 153 11.36 -25.81 0.03
CA THR A 153 11.55 -25.42 -1.37
C THR A 153 13.02 -25.38 -1.71
N LYS A 154 13.45 -26.19 -2.70
CA LYS A 154 14.83 -26.13 -3.20
C LYS A 154 15.08 -24.77 -3.83
N SER A 155 16.23 -24.15 -3.56
CA SER A 155 16.61 -22.84 -4.12
C SER A 155 16.64 -22.81 -5.65
N SER A 156 16.86 -23.96 -6.29
CA SER A 156 16.81 -24.14 -7.74
C SER A 156 15.40 -24.14 -8.34
N ASP A 157 14.35 -24.34 -7.53
CA ASP A 157 12.96 -24.35 -7.99
C ASP A 157 12.36 -22.94 -7.95
N HIS A 158 12.75 -22.14 -8.94
CA HIS A 158 12.30 -20.77 -9.10
C HIS A 158 10.78 -20.65 -9.30
N ALA A 159 10.13 -21.66 -9.91
CA ALA A 159 8.69 -21.62 -10.10
C ALA A 159 7.96 -21.76 -8.76
N ARG A 160 8.37 -22.74 -7.95
CA ARG A 160 7.81 -22.96 -6.62
C ARG A 160 8.09 -21.81 -5.67
N LEU A 161 9.31 -21.25 -5.70
CA LEU A 161 9.66 -20.14 -4.84
C LEU A 161 8.80 -18.91 -5.10
N ARG A 162 8.59 -18.58 -6.39
CA ARG A 162 7.68 -17.51 -6.79
C ARG A 162 6.25 -17.75 -6.32
N GLU A 163 5.73 -18.96 -6.48
CA GLU A 163 4.39 -19.33 -6.02
C GLU A 163 4.24 -19.12 -4.51
N VAL A 164 5.20 -19.64 -3.73
CA VAL A 164 5.22 -19.52 -2.26
C VAL A 164 5.27 -18.05 -1.83
N THR A 165 6.06 -17.22 -2.51
CA THR A 165 6.14 -15.78 -2.24
C THR A 165 4.85 -15.04 -2.57
N CYS A 166 4.26 -15.27 -3.75
CA CYS A 166 3.01 -14.60 -4.10
C CYS A 166 1.87 -15.01 -3.17
N ASN A 167 1.76 -16.30 -2.85
CA ASN A 167 0.77 -16.80 -1.89
C ASN A 167 0.95 -16.17 -0.51
N PHE A 168 2.19 -15.96 -0.06
CA PHE A 168 2.47 -15.27 1.18
C PHE A 168 2.03 -13.80 1.13
N ALA A 169 2.44 -13.07 0.11
CA ALA A 169 2.11 -11.64 -0.02
C ALA A 169 0.59 -11.40 -0.12
N GLU A 170 -0.12 -12.22 -0.91
CA GLU A 170 -1.59 -12.22 -0.95
C GLU A 170 -2.22 -12.54 0.42
N SER A 171 -1.63 -13.49 1.16
CA SER A 171 -2.12 -13.85 2.49
C SER A 171 -1.96 -12.70 3.48
N ILE A 172 -0.90 -11.89 3.37
CA ILE A 172 -0.74 -10.68 4.17
C ILE A 172 -1.81 -9.65 3.84
N VAL A 173 -2.07 -9.38 2.56
CA VAL A 173 -3.16 -8.46 2.15
C VAL A 173 -4.51 -8.97 2.68
N LYS A 174 -4.77 -10.29 2.64
CA LYS A 174 -5.99 -10.90 3.21
C LYS A 174 -6.06 -10.73 4.74
N CYS A 175 -4.93 -10.89 5.44
CA CYS A 175 -4.85 -10.67 6.89
C CYS A 175 -5.22 -9.23 7.28
N VAL A 176 -4.94 -8.27 6.42
CA VAL A 176 -5.28 -6.85 6.61
C VAL A 176 -6.75 -6.57 6.25
N ARG A 177 -7.17 -7.05 5.08
CA ARG A 177 -8.52 -6.79 4.55
C ARG A 177 -9.63 -7.24 5.49
N SER A 178 -9.57 -8.48 5.99
CA SER A 178 -10.69 -9.06 6.74
C SER A 178 -11.00 -8.30 8.03
N PRO A 179 -10.03 -7.93 8.88
CA PRO A 179 -10.27 -7.06 10.03
C PRO A 179 -10.78 -5.67 9.63
N LEU A 180 -10.20 -5.04 8.60
CA LEU A 180 -10.66 -3.72 8.16
C LEU A 180 -12.13 -3.73 7.71
N GLN A 181 -12.57 -4.77 7.01
CA GLN A 181 -13.99 -4.91 6.62
C GLN A 181 -14.92 -5.09 7.83
N ALA A 182 -14.42 -5.63 8.94
CA ALA A 182 -15.22 -5.87 10.14
C ALA A 182 -15.33 -4.63 11.03
N TYR A 183 -14.26 -3.83 11.13
CA TYR A 183 -14.18 -2.73 12.12
C TYR A 183 -14.14 -1.33 11.50
N CYS A 184 -13.76 -1.19 10.23
CA CYS A 184 -13.56 0.11 9.59
C CYS A 184 -14.56 0.38 8.47
N PRO A 185 -14.73 1.65 8.06
CA PRO A 185 -15.48 2.00 6.84
C PRO A 185 -14.89 1.32 5.60
N GLY A 186 -15.75 0.96 4.63
CA GLY A 186 -15.30 0.26 3.42
C GLY A 186 -14.21 0.98 2.61
N ASP A 187 -14.19 2.32 2.65
CA ASP A 187 -13.14 3.10 1.98
C ASP A 187 -11.78 2.95 2.67
N MET A 188 -11.73 2.71 3.98
CA MET A 188 -10.48 2.44 4.71
C MET A 188 -9.85 1.13 4.23
N GLU A 189 -10.66 0.07 4.10
CA GLU A 189 -10.17 -1.19 3.55
C GLU A 189 -9.64 -1.02 2.13
N ARG A 190 -10.39 -0.32 1.26
CA ARG A 190 -9.96 -0.09 -0.12
C ARG A 190 -8.63 0.66 -0.18
N ARG A 191 -8.44 1.70 0.63
CA ARG A 191 -7.19 2.48 0.65
C ARG A 191 -6.01 1.67 1.19
N VAL A 192 -6.17 1.02 2.34
CA VAL A 192 -5.07 0.27 2.97
C VAL A 192 -4.76 -1.01 2.18
N ALA A 193 -5.74 -1.90 2.01
CA ALA A 193 -5.52 -3.18 1.35
C ALA A 193 -5.27 -3.01 -0.16
N GLY A 194 -5.93 -2.04 -0.81
CA GLY A 194 -5.66 -1.69 -2.20
C GLY A 194 -4.27 -1.09 -2.39
N GLY A 195 -3.84 -0.16 -1.52
CA GLY A 195 -2.49 0.38 -1.52
C GLY A 195 -1.43 -0.71 -1.33
N MET A 196 -1.59 -1.59 -0.33
CA MET A 196 -0.69 -2.72 -0.10
C MET A 196 -0.61 -3.68 -1.29
N PHE A 197 -1.73 -3.91 -1.98
CA PHE A 197 -1.77 -4.74 -3.17
C PHE A 197 -0.95 -4.13 -4.32
N LEU A 198 -1.00 -2.81 -4.50
CA LEU A 198 -0.24 -2.11 -5.54
C LEU A 198 1.29 -2.09 -5.29
N PHE A 199 1.73 -2.36 -4.06
CA PHE A 199 3.15 -2.53 -3.75
C PHE A 199 3.65 -3.97 -3.95
N LEU A 200 2.78 -4.89 -4.37
CA LEU A 200 3.19 -6.25 -4.72
C LEU A 200 3.98 -6.26 -6.03
N PRO A 201 4.88 -7.23 -6.23
CA PRO A 201 5.50 -7.44 -7.51
C PRO A 201 4.44 -7.75 -8.59
N PRO A 202 4.52 -7.15 -9.80
CA PRO A 202 3.57 -7.42 -10.87
C PRO A 202 3.37 -8.90 -11.21
N PHE A 203 4.41 -9.74 -11.06
CA PHE A 203 4.26 -11.18 -11.30
C PHE A 203 3.35 -11.90 -10.29
N CYS A 204 2.98 -11.24 -9.18
CA CYS A 204 2.02 -11.75 -8.20
C CYS A 204 0.59 -11.24 -8.44
N HIS A 205 0.37 -10.38 -9.43
CA HIS A 205 -0.99 -9.95 -9.79
C HIS A 205 -1.67 -11.10 -10.54
N THR A 206 -2.51 -11.86 -9.83
CA THR A 206 -3.39 -12.84 -10.46
C THR A 206 -4.51 -12.11 -11.22
N GLU A 207 -4.93 -12.62 -12.38
CA GLU A 207 -5.93 -11.99 -13.26
C GLU A 207 -7.26 -11.64 -12.54
N ASN A 208 -7.56 -12.32 -11.42
CA ASN A 208 -8.78 -12.12 -10.65
C ASN A 208 -8.83 -10.81 -9.84
N TYR A 209 -7.72 -10.11 -9.63
CA TYR A 209 -7.68 -8.93 -8.73
C TYR A 209 -7.90 -7.59 -9.44
N ILE A 210 -7.58 -7.49 -10.73
CA ILE A 210 -7.71 -6.23 -11.51
C ILE A 210 -9.15 -5.72 -11.51
N THR A 211 -10.12 -6.63 -11.44
CA THR A 211 -11.55 -6.33 -11.45
C THR A 211 -12.05 -5.58 -10.20
N VAL A 212 -11.33 -5.67 -9.06
CA VAL A 212 -11.78 -5.08 -7.79
C VAL A 212 -11.30 -3.62 -7.64
N THR A 213 -10.10 -3.30 -8.12
CA THR A 213 -9.51 -1.95 -7.98
C THR A 213 -10.02 -0.98 -9.06
N GLN A 214 -10.46 -1.47 -10.22
CA GLN A 214 -10.90 -0.63 -11.35
C GLN A 214 -12.38 -0.24 -11.36
N ARG A 215 -13.18 -0.66 -10.38
CA ARG A 215 -14.52 -0.09 -10.22
C ARG A 215 -14.40 1.12 -9.29
N PRO A 216 -14.24 2.35 -9.80
CA PRO A 216 -14.49 3.52 -8.96
C PRO A 216 -15.89 3.31 -8.36
N PRO A 217 -16.09 3.64 -7.07
CA PRO A 217 -17.45 3.65 -6.53
C PRO A 217 -18.26 4.47 -7.52
N ALA A 218 -19.23 3.84 -8.18
CA ALA A 218 -20.20 4.58 -8.96
C ALA A 218 -20.69 5.64 -7.99
N LEU A 219 -20.37 6.90 -8.27
CA LEU A 219 -20.90 8.06 -7.55
C LEU A 219 -22.38 7.75 -7.44
N GLN A 220 -22.82 7.34 -6.23
CA GLN A 220 -24.23 7.15 -6.02
C GLN A 220 -24.80 8.53 -6.32
N PRO A 221 -25.72 8.67 -7.28
CA PRO A 221 -26.30 9.96 -7.56
C PRO A 221 -26.85 10.45 -6.23
N GLU A 222 -26.26 11.53 -5.71
CA GLU A 222 -26.74 12.19 -4.51
C GLU A 222 -28.23 12.37 -4.71
N ASN A 223 -29.02 11.67 -3.91
CA ASN A 223 -30.47 11.69 -3.99
C ASN A 223 -30.93 13.02 -3.36
N SER A 224 -30.60 14.11 -4.04
CA SER A 224 -31.02 15.47 -3.74
C SER A 224 -32.45 15.64 -4.27
N THR A 225 -33.42 15.02 -3.60
CA THR A 225 -34.82 15.46 -3.71
C THR A 225 -35.60 15.07 -2.46
N HIS A 226 -35.33 15.75 -1.34
CA HIS A 226 -36.37 15.97 -0.33
C HIS A 226 -36.41 17.43 0.05
N ARG A 227 -37.09 18.22 -0.80
CA ARG A 227 -37.63 19.52 -0.44
C ARG A 227 -39.05 19.28 0.08
N PRO A 228 -39.31 19.32 1.40
CA PRO A 228 -40.67 19.39 1.88
C PRO A 228 -41.26 20.72 1.42
N SER A 229 -42.30 20.66 0.57
CA SER A 229 -43.17 21.80 0.31
C SER A 229 -43.79 22.22 1.64
N ALA A 230 -43.35 23.36 2.16
CA ALA A 230 -44.01 24.02 3.26
C ALA A 230 -45.46 24.34 2.83
N LEU A 231 -46.39 23.80 3.60
CA LEU A 231 -47.81 24.12 3.56
C LEU A 231 -47.95 25.62 3.86
N VAL A 232 -48.47 26.39 2.89
CA VAL A 232 -48.96 27.73 3.12
C VAL A 232 -50.31 27.60 3.81
N THR A 233 -50.34 27.87 5.12
CA THR A 233 -51.58 28.07 5.88
C THR A 233 -51.72 29.57 6.09
N GLU A 234 -52.33 30.28 5.15
CA GLU A 234 -52.87 31.62 5.39
C GLU A 234 -54.12 31.47 6.25
N ASN A 235 -54.03 31.90 7.50
CA ASN A 235 -55.21 32.14 8.32
C ASN A 235 -54.94 33.30 9.27
N SER A 236 -55.98 34.12 9.44
CA SER A 236 -56.20 35.08 10.52
C SER A 236 -55.46 36.43 10.42
N THR A 237 -56.01 37.58 10.81
CA THR A 237 -57.34 37.99 11.27
C THR A 237 -57.35 39.52 11.31
N GLN A 238 -58.48 40.06 10.90
CA GLN A 238 -59.06 41.40 11.02
C GLN A 238 -59.00 42.01 12.43
N ALA A 239 -58.64 43.30 12.57
CA ALA A 239 -59.18 44.22 13.59
C ALA A 239 -58.55 45.62 13.45
N GLY A 240 -59.38 46.66 13.45
CA GLY A 240 -58.91 48.04 13.52
C GLY A 240 -59.99 49.06 13.20
N ASP A 241 -61.11 49.00 13.92
CA ASP A 241 -62.14 50.05 13.94
C ASP A 241 -61.53 51.37 14.47
N ALA A 242 -61.88 52.46 13.79
CA ALA A 242 -61.57 53.83 14.16
C ALA A 242 -62.88 54.59 14.36
N GLU A 243 -63.08 55.13 15.56
CA GLU A 243 -63.76 56.40 15.94
C GLU A 243 -64.22 56.30 17.41
N PRO A 244 -64.39 57.42 18.14
CA PRO A 244 -64.53 58.82 17.68
C PRO A 244 -63.42 59.79 18.11
#